data_AF-A0A1H9TTL3-F1
#
_entry.id   AF-A0A1H9TTL3-F1
#
_cell.length_a   1.000
_cell.length_b   1.000
_cell.length_c   1.000
_cell.angle_alpha   90.00
_cell.angle_beta   90.00
_cell.angle_gamma   90.00
#
_symmetry.space_group_name_H-M   'P 1'
#
loop_
_entity.id
_entity.type
_entity.pdbx_description
1 polymer ?
#
loop_
_entity_poly.entity_id
_entity_poly.type
_entity_poly.pdbx_seq_one_letter_code
_entity_poly.pdbx_strand_id
1 'polypeptide(L)'
;MNLEKFRNEMEQNDYFMSEDSHQALQNLKFETLKPEDYDFLKELYKSTDGLYIRNQILKAFVLQEEAYPLKDFFEMSFKKERYLDMRFLALRGYCRYASEEEVEPFVIKFQEILLKREQSTPYHYQEYEPLRSIFGFPYLIKTYQYNCLIDLFNQLEQQYQHLPDAFKGIYTFDENGTQVLLRSPKESKQRMDAFWRKKGMR
;
A
#
# COMPACT_ATOMS: atom_id res chain seq x y z
N MET A 1 -22.16 -2.50 -10.50
CA MET A 1 -21.34 -1.33 -10.88
C MET A 1 -20.52 -1.71 -12.10
N ASN A 2 -20.49 -0.92 -13.17
CA ASN A 2 -20.08 -1.43 -14.48
C ASN A 2 -18.59 -1.15 -14.79
N LEU A 3 -17.70 -2.13 -14.54
CA LEU A 3 -16.29 -2.09 -14.97
C LEU A 3 -16.16 -1.88 -16.49
N GLU A 4 -17.18 -2.23 -17.27
CA GLU A 4 -17.25 -1.95 -18.71
C GLU A 4 -17.25 -0.44 -19.00
N LYS A 5 -17.91 0.39 -18.17
CA LYS A 5 -17.90 1.85 -18.34
C LYS A 5 -16.50 2.41 -18.08
N PHE A 6 -15.86 1.96 -17.01
CA PHE A 6 -14.49 2.34 -16.69
C PHE A 6 -13.53 1.90 -17.80
N ARG A 7 -13.67 0.67 -18.30
CA ARG A 7 -12.90 0.12 -19.43
C ARG A 7 -13.03 1.01 -20.68
N ASN A 8 -14.26 1.34 -21.06
CA ASN A 8 -14.53 2.19 -22.23
C ASN A 8 -13.94 3.60 -22.07
N GLU A 9 -13.92 4.17 -20.86
CA GLU A 9 -13.33 5.48 -20.61
C GLU A 9 -11.80 5.46 -20.71
N MET A 10 -11.15 4.43 -20.16
CA MET A 10 -9.69 4.27 -20.24
C MET A 10 -9.20 4.00 -21.66
N GLU A 11 -10.01 3.34 -22.51
CA GLU A 11 -9.69 3.15 -23.93
C GLU A 11 -9.75 4.47 -24.74
N GLN A 12 -10.48 5.49 -24.27
CA GLN A 12 -10.73 6.72 -25.02
C GLN A 12 -9.90 7.92 -24.55
N ASN A 13 -9.48 8.00 -23.29
CA ASN A 13 -8.64 9.09 -22.78
C ASN A 13 -7.99 8.79 -21.41
N ASP A 14 -6.68 8.58 -21.38
CA ASP A 14 -5.91 8.31 -20.15
C ASP A 14 -5.76 9.52 -19.20
N TYR A 15 -6.11 10.74 -19.65
CA TYR A 15 -5.82 11.97 -18.91
C TYR A 15 -6.97 12.52 -18.06
N PHE A 16 -8.23 12.13 -18.34
CA PHE A 16 -9.40 12.62 -17.60
C PHE A 16 -10.30 11.46 -17.20
N MET A 17 -10.25 11.12 -15.91
CA MET A 17 -11.14 10.13 -15.32
C MET A 17 -12.40 10.83 -14.80
N SER A 18 -13.57 10.37 -15.24
CA SER A 18 -14.85 10.89 -14.76
C SER A 18 -15.04 10.64 -13.25
N GLU A 19 -15.98 11.35 -12.61
CA GLU A 19 -16.38 11.05 -11.22
C GLU A 19 -16.90 9.62 -11.09
N ASP A 20 -17.62 9.13 -12.09
CA ASP A 20 -18.13 7.75 -12.14
C ASP A 20 -16.98 6.73 -12.19
N SER A 21 -15.92 6.99 -12.95
CA SER A 21 -14.73 6.14 -13.01
C SER A 21 -13.88 6.22 -11.74
N HIS A 22 -13.78 7.39 -11.11
CA HIS A 22 -13.20 7.51 -9.78
C HIS A 22 -13.95 6.65 -8.77
N GLN A 23 -15.28 6.75 -8.75
CA GLN A 23 -16.14 5.99 -7.85
C GLN A 23 -16.06 4.49 -8.16
N ALA A 24 -15.99 4.10 -9.43
CA ALA A 24 -15.81 2.71 -9.85
C ALA A 24 -14.48 2.12 -9.35
N LEU A 25 -13.38 2.88 -9.44
CA LEU A 25 -12.09 2.46 -8.89
C LEU A 25 -12.09 2.39 -7.35
N GLN A 26 -12.75 3.32 -6.65
CA GLN A 26 -12.87 3.25 -5.18
C GLN A 26 -13.67 2.03 -4.73
N ASN A 27 -14.69 1.69 -5.51
CA ASN A 27 -15.61 0.61 -5.25
C ASN A 27 -15.20 -0.71 -5.94
N LEU A 28 -13.95 -0.85 -6.40
CA LEU A 28 -13.37 -2.12 -6.88
C LEU A 28 -13.37 -3.25 -5.82
N LYS A 29 -14.12 -3.07 -4.72
CA LYS A 29 -14.29 -4.00 -3.62
C LYS A 29 -15.05 -5.27 -4.07
N PHE A 30 -14.24 -6.28 -4.40
CA PHE A 30 -14.27 -7.67 -3.94
C PHE A 30 -15.39 -8.65 -4.32
N GLU A 31 -16.51 -8.26 -4.92
CA GLU A 31 -17.58 -9.27 -5.08
C GLU A 31 -17.83 -9.80 -6.50
N THR A 32 -17.26 -9.25 -7.58
CA THR A 32 -17.53 -9.78 -8.94
C THR A 32 -16.47 -9.43 -10.00
N LEU A 33 -15.17 -9.65 -9.73
CA LEU A 33 -14.19 -9.60 -10.84
C LEU A 33 -14.30 -10.88 -11.69
N LYS A 34 -14.58 -10.72 -12.98
CA LYS A 34 -14.53 -11.83 -13.95
C LYS A 34 -13.10 -12.01 -14.47
N PRO A 35 -12.73 -13.17 -15.04
CA PRO A 35 -11.41 -13.39 -15.63
C PRO A 35 -10.96 -12.26 -16.59
N GLU A 36 -11.85 -11.76 -17.44
CA GLU A 36 -11.59 -10.66 -18.36
C GLU A 36 -11.32 -9.31 -17.66
N ASP A 37 -11.75 -9.12 -16.42
CA ASP A 37 -11.45 -7.92 -15.64
C ASP A 37 -10.01 -7.99 -15.10
N TYR A 38 -9.54 -9.17 -14.69
CA TYR A 38 -8.16 -9.34 -14.26
C TYR A 38 -7.17 -9.02 -15.39
N ASP A 39 -7.43 -9.51 -16.61
CA ASP A 39 -6.55 -9.22 -17.74
C ASP A 39 -6.52 -7.73 -18.08
N PHE A 40 -7.68 -7.09 -18.15
CA PHE A 40 -7.76 -5.65 -18.36
C PHE A 40 -7.01 -4.85 -17.28
N LEU A 41 -7.26 -5.14 -16.00
CA LEU A 41 -6.64 -4.41 -14.89
C LEU A 41 -5.12 -4.66 -14.81
N LYS A 42 -4.64 -5.85 -15.15
CA LYS A 42 -3.19 -6.13 -15.27
C LYS A 42 -2.54 -5.27 -16.35
N GLU A 43 -3.16 -5.17 -17.52
CA GLU A 43 -2.63 -4.36 -18.63
C GLU A 43 -2.70 -2.85 -18.31
N LEU A 44 -3.82 -2.39 -17.76
CA LEU A 44 -3.98 -1.00 -17.32
C LEU A 44 -2.92 -0.63 -16.27
N TYR A 45 -2.67 -1.51 -15.29
CA TYR A 45 -1.64 -1.30 -14.28
C TYR A 45 -0.22 -1.16 -14.89
N LYS A 46 0.07 -1.94 -15.94
CA LYS A 46 1.36 -1.89 -16.65
C LYS A 46 1.52 -0.60 -17.42
N SER A 47 0.49 -0.17 -18.15
CA SER A 47 0.54 0.98 -19.06
C SER A 47 0.39 2.34 -18.36
N THR A 48 -0.40 2.42 -17.29
CA THR A 48 -0.74 3.71 -16.67
C THR A 48 0.38 4.29 -15.80
N ASP A 49 0.63 5.59 -15.97
CA ASP A 49 1.44 6.39 -15.04
C ASP A 49 0.64 6.87 -13.81
N GLY A 50 -0.68 6.71 -13.83
CA GLY A 50 -1.59 7.12 -12.76
C GLY A 50 -1.39 6.36 -11.46
N LEU A 51 -0.75 7.00 -10.47
CA LEU A 51 -0.48 6.43 -9.14
C LEU A 51 -1.74 5.93 -8.44
N TYR A 52 -2.80 6.73 -8.51
CA TYR A 52 -4.08 6.40 -7.90
C TYR A 52 -4.67 5.12 -8.51
N ILE A 53 -4.70 5.01 -9.83
CA ILE A 53 -5.21 3.84 -10.55
C ILE A 53 -4.41 2.60 -10.15
N ARG A 54 -3.07 2.67 -10.20
CA ARG A 54 -2.21 1.56 -9.80
C ARG A 54 -2.43 1.13 -8.35
N ASN A 55 -2.60 2.08 -7.43
CA ASN A 55 -2.86 1.77 -6.03
C ASN A 55 -4.22 1.08 -5.84
N GLN A 56 -5.26 1.56 -6.53
CA GLN A 56 -6.59 0.92 -6.47
C GLN A 56 -6.56 -0.50 -7.03
N ILE A 57 -5.85 -0.74 -8.14
CA ILE A 57 -5.69 -2.09 -8.71
C ILE A 57 -4.95 -3.02 -7.73
N LEU A 58 -3.84 -2.56 -7.13
CA LEU A 58 -3.12 -3.34 -6.12
C LEU A 58 -4.02 -3.69 -4.93
N LYS A 59 -4.74 -2.71 -4.38
CA LYS A 59 -5.71 -2.94 -3.30
C LYS A 59 -6.77 -3.95 -3.72
N ALA A 60 -7.36 -3.75 -4.90
CA ALA A 60 -8.37 -4.61 -5.48
C ALA A 60 -7.88 -6.04 -5.69
N PHE A 61 -6.60 -6.28 -5.92
CA PHE A 61 -6.07 -7.64 -6.06
C PHE A 61 -5.71 -8.27 -4.72
N VAL A 62 -5.20 -7.51 -3.74
CA VAL A 62 -4.77 -8.08 -2.45
C VAL A 62 -5.93 -8.51 -1.54
N LEU A 63 -7.13 -7.92 -1.64
CA LEU A 63 -8.27 -8.41 -0.87
C LEU A 63 -9.20 -9.39 -1.60
N GLN A 64 -8.87 -9.86 -2.82
CA GLN A 64 -9.69 -10.90 -3.46
C GLN A 64 -9.69 -12.16 -2.60
N GLU A 65 -10.85 -12.80 -2.49
CA GLU A 65 -10.99 -14.07 -1.77
C GLU A 65 -10.62 -15.26 -2.67
N GLU A 66 -10.97 -15.18 -3.96
CA GLU A 66 -10.67 -16.24 -4.93
C GLU A 66 -9.24 -16.17 -5.49
N ALA A 67 -8.62 -17.33 -5.63
CA ALA A 67 -7.25 -17.47 -6.10
C ALA A 67 -7.16 -17.35 -7.64
N TYR A 68 -7.23 -16.13 -8.17
CA TYR A 68 -6.75 -15.85 -9.53
C TYR A 68 -5.21 -15.90 -9.56
N PRO A 69 -4.55 -16.45 -10.60
CA PRO A 69 -3.09 -16.58 -10.64
C PRO A 69 -2.39 -15.23 -10.83
N LEU A 70 -2.12 -14.53 -9.71
CA LEU A 70 -1.53 -13.18 -9.69
C LEU A 70 -0.07 -13.14 -9.21
N LYS A 71 0.59 -14.30 -9.05
CA LYS A 71 1.97 -14.38 -8.56
C LYS A 71 2.92 -13.47 -9.36
N ASP A 72 2.95 -13.67 -10.68
CA ASP A 72 3.82 -12.90 -11.60
C ASP A 72 3.46 -11.41 -11.63
N PHE A 73 2.17 -11.09 -11.47
CA PHE A 73 1.71 -9.72 -11.37
C PHE A 73 2.31 -9.04 -10.13
N PHE A 74 2.17 -9.66 -8.95
CA PHE A 74 2.68 -9.09 -7.71
C PHE A 74 4.20 -8.99 -7.68
N GLU A 75 4.90 -9.97 -8.24
CA GLU A 75 6.35 -9.91 -8.41
C GLU A 75 6.77 -8.71 -9.28
N MET A 76 6.13 -8.53 -10.44
CA MET A 76 6.37 -7.41 -11.34
C MET A 76 6.04 -6.08 -10.67
N SER A 77 4.90 -5.99 -9.97
CA SER A 77 4.48 -4.80 -9.23
C SER A 77 5.49 -4.39 -8.17
N PHE A 78 6.05 -5.34 -7.41
CA PHE A 78 7.08 -5.04 -6.41
C PHE A 78 8.32 -4.39 -7.06
N LYS A 79 8.72 -4.89 -8.23
CA LYS A 79 9.85 -4.35 -9.00
C LYS A 79 9.55 -2.98 -9.61
N LYS A 80 8.31 -2.75 -10.08
CA LYS A 80 7.86 -1.50 -10.72
C LYS A 80 7.70 -0.35 -9.72
N GLU A 81 7.10 -0.61 -8.55
CA GLU A 81 6.64 0.47 -7.68
C GLU A 81 7.76 1.13 -6.87
N ARG A 82 7.73 2.46 -6.79
CA ARG A 82 8.71 3.27 -6.02
C ARG A 82 8.20 3.71 -4.65
N TYR A 83 6.88 3.73 -4.47
CA TYR A 83 6.22 4.13 -3.23
C TYR A 83 6.16 2.94 -2.28
N LEU A 84 6.47 3.20 -1.01
CA LEU A 84 6.71 2.14 -0.03
C LEU A 84 5.43 1.36 0.30
N ASP A 85 4.30 2.06 0.41
CA ASP A 85 2.98 1.48 0.61
C ASP A 85 2.56 0.57 -0.56
N MET A 86 2.73 1.04 -1.80
CA MET A 86 2.39 0.25 -2.99
C MET A 86 3.31 -0.96 -3.17
N ARG A 87 4.62 -0.79 -2.90
CA ARG A 87 5.58 -1.91 -2.90
C ARG A 87 5.23 -2.94 -1.83
N PHE A 88 4.74 -2.49 -0.67
CA PHE A 88 4.23 -3.38 0.37
C PHE A 88 2.96 -4.12 -0.05
N LEU A 89 2.00 -3.46 -0.72
CA LEU A 89 0.82 -4.15 -1.26
C LEU A 89 1.22 -5.28 -2.22
N ALA A 90 2.21 -5.01 -3.09
CA ALA A 90 2.74 -6.01 -3.99
C ALA A 90 3.38 -7.19 -3.23
N LEU A 91 4.21 -6.92 -2.21
CA LEU A 91 4.78 -7.95 -1.34
C LEU A 91 3.69 -8.79 -0.66
N ARG A 92 2.66 -8.12 -0.11
CA ARG A 92 1.53 -8.78 0.56
C ARG A 92 0.77 -9.71 -0.38
N GLY A 93 0.50 -9.24 -1.61
CA GLY A 93 -0.13 -10.07 -2.64
C GLY A 93 0.74 -11.24 -3.04
N TYR A 94 2.06 -11.03 -3.19
CA TYR A 94 3.01 -12.09 -3.56
C TYR A 94 3.06 -13.21 -2.52
N CYS A 95 3.04 -12.88 -1.22
CA CYS A 95 3.05 -13.87 -0.13
C CYS A 95 1.93 -14.92 -0.23
N ARG A 96 0.80 -14.58 -0.87
CA ARG A 96 -0.32 -15.52 -1.09
C ARG A 96 0.07 -16.72 -1.97
N TYR A 97 1.04 -16.55 -2.85
CA TYR A 97 1.41 -17.53 -3.88
C TYR A 97 2.84 -18.06 -3.75
N ALA A 98 3.56 -17.63 -2.71
CA ALA A 98 4.99 -17.83 -2.59
C ALA A 98 5.35 -18.36 -1.20
N SER A 99 6.31 -19.28 -1.17
CA SER A 99 6.94 -19.77 0.05
C SER A 99 7.80 -18.69 0.70
N GLU A 100 8.22 -18.93 1.95
CA GLU A 100 9.17 -18.03 2.64
C GLU A 100 10.47 -17.82 1.85
N GLU A 101 11.03 -18.89 1.27
CA GLU A 101 12.27 -18.85 0.46
C GLU A 101 12.12 -17.93 -0.76
N GLU A 102 10.95 -17.93 -1.40
CA GLU A 102 10.66 -17.06 -2.54
C GLU A 102 10.42 -15.60 -2.12
N VAL A 103 9.84 -15.39 -0.93
CA VAL A 103 9.51 -14.05 -0.39
C VAL A 103 10.75 -13.36 0.19
N GLU A 104 11.68 -14.10 0.78
CA GLU A 104 12.83 -13.57 1.50
C GLU A 104 13.68 -12.56 0.69
N PRO A 105 14.03 -12.79 -0.59
CA PRO A 105 14.77 -11.81 -1.39
C PRO A 105 14.04 -10.46 -1.54
N PHE A 106 12.71 -10.48 -1.61
CA PHE A 106 11.90 -9.26 -1.67
C PHE A 106 11.84 -8.57 -0.31
N VAL A 107 11.76 -9.34 0.78
CA VAL A 107 11.83 -8.83 2.15
C VAL A 107 13.15 -8.15 2.43
N ILE A 108 14.28 -8.76 2.08
CA ILE A 108 15.62 -8.15 2.23
C ILE A 108 15.69 -6.82 1.48
N LYS A 109 15.24 -6.80 0.23
CA LYS A 109 15.18 -5.57 -0.56
C LYS A 109 14.26 -4.52 0.07
N PHE A 110 13.16 -4.92 0.70
CA PHE A 110 12.26 -4.02 1.42
C PHE A 110 12.91 -3.44 2.68
N GLN A 111 13.63 -4.27 3.46
CA GLN A 111 14.40 -3.85 4.63
C GLN A 111 15.44 -2.78 4.27
N GLU A 112 16.19 -2.97 3.18
CA GLU A 112 17.17 -1.99 2.70
C GLU A 112 16.55 -0.62 2.37
N ILE A 113 15.33 -0.61 1.82
CA ILE A 113 14.62 0.63 1.50
C ILE A 113 14.20 1.33 2.77
N LEU A 114 13.63 0.59 3.72
CA LEU A 114 13.22 1.14 5.01
C LEU A 114 14.40 1.76 5.77
N LEU A 115 15.57 1.11 5.77
CA LEU A 115 16.78 1.65 6.38
C LEU A 115 17.20 2.98 5.73
N LYS A 116 17.14 3.08 4.40
CA LYS A 116 17.47 4.32 3.69
C LYS A 116 16.46 5.44 3.96
N ARG A 117 15.17 5.11 4.13
CA ARG A 117 14.10 6.08 4.38
C ARG A 117 14.26 6.80 5.71
N GLU A 118 14.64 6.08 6.77
CA GLU A 118 14.95 6.67 8.07
C GLU A 118 16.08 7.71 7.96
N GLN A 119 17.08 7.46 7.11
CA GLN A 119 18.21 8.36 6.90
C GLN A 119 17.85 9.58 6.05
N SER A 120 17.15 9.40 4.93
CA SER A 120 16.88 10.48 3.96
C SER A 120 15.68 11.36 4.32
N THR A 121 14.67 10.78 4.96
CA THR A 121 13.36 11.42 5.21
C THR A 121 12.84 11.03 6.61
N PRO A 122 13.54 11.40 7.70
CA PRO A 122 13.32 10.87 9.06
C PRO A 122 11.96 11.20 9.68
N TYR A 123 11.17 12.11 9.11
CA TYR A 123 9.86 12.49 9.63
C TYR A 123 8.70 12.01 8.73
N HIS A 124 8.94 11.08 7.81
CA HIS A 124 7.95 10.62 6.83
C HIS A 124 7.01 9.54 7.37
N TYR A 125 6.33 9.85 8.48
CA TYR A 125 5.44 8.95 9.21
C TYR A 125 4.28 8.36 8.39
N GLN A 126 3.89 9.05 7.32
CA GLN A 126 2.79 8.65 6.43
C GLN A 126 3.04 7.29 5.77
N GLU A 127 4.31 6.89 5.66
CA GLU A 127 4.68 5.58 5.13
C GLU A 127 4.68 4.47 6.18
N TYR A 128 4.78 4.78 7.47
CA TYR A 128 4.85 3.78 8.53
C TYR A 128 3.48 3.32 9.02
N GLU A 129 2.53 4.25 9.20
CA GLU A 129 1.18 3.92 9.70
C GLU A 129 0.46 2.85 8.85
N PRO A 130 0.49 2.89 7.49
CA PRO A 130 -0.09 1.82 6.68
C PRO A 130 0.52 0.45 6.96
N LEU A 131 1.84 0.39 7.10
CA LEU A 131 2.58 -0.87 7.29
C LEU A 131 2.30 -1.49 8.67
N ARG A 132 2.09 -0.66 9.69
CA ARG A 132 1.79 -1.09 11.08
C ARG A 132 0.31 -1.43 11.31
N SER A 133 -0.57 -1.01 10.42
CA SER A 133 -2.02 -1.21 10.55
C SER A 133 -2.41 -2.69 10.53
N ILE A 134 -3.64 -3.02 10.93
CA ILE A 134 -4.13 -4.41 10.87
C ILE A 134 -4.19 -4.98 9.44
N PHE A 135 -4.21 -4.11 8.43
CA PHE A 135 -4.11 -4.46 7.01
C PHE A 135 -2.67 -4.73 6.55
N GLY A 136 -1.69 -4.30 7.34
CA GLY A 136 -0.26 -4.33 7.05
C GLY A 136 0.43 -5.61 7.53
N PHE A 137 1.61 -5.45 8.14
CA PHE A 137 2.41 -6.56 8.68
C PHE A 137 1.67 -7.45 9.69
N PRO A 138 0.84 -6.93 10.61
CA PRO A 138 0.02 -7.77 11.49
C PRO A 138 -0.79 -8.84 10.75
N TYR A 139 -1.40 -8.50 9.61
CA TYR A 139 -2.09 -9.49 8.77
C TYR A 139 -1.12 -10.52 8.19
N LEU A 140 0.02 -10.08 7.63
CA LEU A 140 1.00 -10.96 7.01
C LEU A 140 1.60 -11.95 7.99
N ILE A 141 2.02 -11.47 9.17
CA ILE A 141 2.62 -12.31 10.22
C ILE A 141 1.60 -13.33 10.71
N LYS A 142 0.36 -12.90 10.98
CA LYS A 142 -0.70 -13.82 11.42
C LYS A 142 -1.03 -14.88 10.38
N THR A 143 -1.02 -14.50 9.10
CA THR A 143 -1.45 -15.37 7.99
C THR A 143 -0.36 -16.36 7.56
N TYR A 144 0.87 -15.89 7.37
CA TYR A 144 1.95 -16.67 6.75
C TYR A 144 3.01 -17.15 7.75
N GLN A 145 3.22 -16.42 8.86
CA GLN A 145 4.17 -16.78 9.92
C GLN A 145 5.62 -16.97 9.44
N TYR A 146 6.02 -16.31 8.35
CA TYR A 146 7.39 -16.31 7.85
C TYR A 146 8.29 -15.49 8.78
N ASN A 147 9.44 -16.05 9.17
CA ASN A 147 10.41 -15.40 10.05
C ASN A 147 10.94 -14.11 9.41
N CYS A 148 11.20 -14.12 8.10
CA CYS A 148 11.69 -12.92 7.41
C CYS A 148 10.73 -11.73 7.52
N LEU A 149 9.40 -11.98 7.52
CA LEU A 149 8.38 -10.95 7.71
C LEU A 149 8.31 -10.46 9.16
N ILE A 150 8.51 -11.34 10.14
CA ILE A 150 8.59 -10.99 11.56
C ILE A 150 9.80 -10.07 11.80
N ASP A 151 10.96 -10.41 11.25
CA ASP A 151 12.19 -9.62 11.40
C ASP A 151 12.05 -8.24 10.74
N LEU A 152 11.49 -8.18 9.53
CA LEU A 152 11.18 -6.91 8.86
C LEU A 152 10.19 -6.06 9.67
N PHE A 153 9.18 -6.67 10.29
CA PHE A 153 8.26 -5.93 11.16
C PHE A 153 8.94 -5.43 12.44
N ASN A 154 9.81 -6.21 13.05
CA ASN A 154 10.61 -5.77 14.21
C ASN A 154 11.48 -4.56 13.87
N GLN A 155 12.12 -4.55 12.69
CA GLN A 155 12.85 -3.39 12.18
C GLN A 155 11.91 -2.18 12.03
N LEU A 156 10.76 -2.35 11.37
CA LEU A 156 9.77 -1.28 11.17
C LEU A 156 9.33 -0.67 12.51
N GLU A 157 9.03 -1.50 13.51
CA GLU A 157 8.63 -1.03 14.84
C GLU A 157 9.74 -0.21 15.51
N GLN A 158 10.99 -0.66 15.45
CA GLN A 158 12.13 0.08 16.00
C GLN A 158 12.26 1.47 15.35
N GLN A 159 12.23 1.53 14.02
CA GLN A 159 12.30 2.81 13.28
C GLN A 159 11.10 3.71 13.60
N TYR A 160 9.91 3.13 13.72
CA TYR A 160 8.73 3.90 14.14
C TYR A 160 8.90 4.46 15.55
N GLN A 161 9.46 3.71 16.50
CA GLN A 161 9.69 4.21 17.85
C GLN A 161 10.66 5.40 17.89
N HIS A 162 11.62 5.47 16.97
CA HIS A 162 12.51 6.63 16.83
C HIS A 162 11.82 7.89 16.30
N LEU A 163 10.64 7.77 15.67
CA LEU A 163 9.89 8.95 15.22
C LEU A 163 9.47 9.81 16.43
N PRO A 164 9.49 11.15 16.31
CA PRO A 164 8.92 12.00 17.33
C PRO A 164 7.41 11.76 17.47
N ASP A 165 6.89 11.81 18.70
CA ASP A 165 5.47 11.55 18.97
C ASP A 165 4.51 12.42 18.16
N ALA A 166 4.93 13.63 17.80
CA ALA A 166 4.15 14.55 16.95
C ALA A 166 3.76 13.95 15.59
N PHE A 167 4.52 12.96 15.11
CA PHE A 167 4.29 12.28 13.84
C PHE A 167 3.72 10.86 14.02
N LYS A 168 3.35 10.47 15.25
CA LYS A 168 2.78 9.15 15.55
C LYS A 168 1.26 9.19 15.77
N GLY A 169 0.59 8.12 15.37
CA GLY A 169 -0.81 7.80 15.63
C GLY A 169 -1.77 8.76 14.95
N ILE A 170 -1.51 9.17 13.72
CA ILE A 170 -2.35 10.16 13.04
C ILE A 170 -3.54 9.48 12.36
N TYR A 171 -3.29 8.35 11.70
CA TYR A 171 -4.29 7.48 11.11
C TYR A 171 -3.80 6.03 11.15
N THR A 172 -4.70 5.10 10.84
CA THR A 172 -4.41 3.69 10.61
C THR A 172 -5.26 3.20 9.43
N PHE A 173 -5.24 1.90 9.14
CA PHE A 173 -6.17 1.25 8.22
C PHE A 173 -6.91 0.12 8.90
N ASP A 174 -8.17 -0.04 8.54
CA ASP A 174 -9.00 -1.19 8.91
C ASP A 174 -8.62 -2.45 8.09
N GLU A 175 -9.24 -3.59 8.38
CA GLU A 175 -9.01 -4.87 7.69
C GLU A 175 -9.26 -4.83 6.18
N ASN A 176 -10.02 -3.85 5.70
CA ASN A 176 -10.36 -3.64 4.30
C ASN A 176 -9.42 -2.65 3.60
N GLY A 177 -8.37 -2.17 4.28
CA GLY A 177 -7.45 -1.18 3.73
C GLY A 177 -8.07 0.20 3.57
N THR A 178 -9.12 0.48 4.34
CA THR A 178 -9.77 1.80 4.45
C THR A 178 -9.06 2.61 5.52
N GLN A 179 -8.71 3.86 5.22
CA GLN A 179 -8.02 4.73 6.17
C GLN A 179 -8.98 5.17 7.28
N VAL A 180 -8.54 5.03 8.53
CA VAL A 180 -9.24 5.48 9.73
C VAL A 180 -8.42 6.57 10.41
N LEU A 181 -8.98 7.77 10.54
CA LEU A 181 -8.33 8.88 11.25
C LEU A 181 -8.35 8.61 12.76
N LEU A 182 -7.17 8.58 13.38
CA LEU A 182 -7.02 8.48 14.84
C LEU A 182 -7.00 9.87 15.48
N ARG A 183 -6.64 10.89 14.70
CA ARG A 183 -6.59 12.30 15.09
C ARG A 183 -7.16 13.19 14.01
N SER A 184 -7.69 14.33 14.43
CA SER A 184 -8.15 15.34 13.47
C SER A 184 -6.97 15.97 12.72
N PRO A 185 -7.18 16.49 11.49
CA PRO A 185 -6.16 17.24 10.77
C PRO A 185 -5.63 18.44 11.55
N LYS A 186 -6.51 19.13 12.29
CA LYS A 186 -6.16 20.29 13.12
C LYS A 186 -5.22 19.90 14.26
N GLU A 187 -5.55 18.84 14.99
CA GLU A 187 -4.71 18.35 16.10
C GLU A 187 -3.34 17.88 15.59
N SER A 188 -3.33 17.11 14.51
CA SER A 188 -2.10 16.59 13.90
C SER A 188 -1.18 17.74 13.48
N LYS A 189 -1.74 18.77 12.84
CA LYS A 189 -1.00 19.98 12.48
C LYS A 189 -0.44 20.71 13.70
N GLN A 190 -1.24 20.90 14.75
CA GLN A 190 -0.79 21.58 15.98
C GLN A 190 0.40 20.86 16.63
N ARG A 191 0.38 19.52 16.68
CA ARG A 191 1.46 18.70 17.24
C ARG A 191 2.74 18.84 16.41
N MET A 192 2.65 18.76 15.10
CA MET A 192 3.80 18.95 14.20
C MET A 192 4.36 20.38 14.29
N ASP A 193 3.50 21.40 14.27
CA ASP A 193 3.92 22.80 14.39
C ASP A 193 4.59 23.07 15.74
N ALA A 194 4.15 22.43 16.83
CA ALA A 194 4.81 22.51 18.12
C ALA A 194 6.20 21.83 18.11
N PHE A 195 6.33 20.68 17.45
CA PHE A 195 7.62 20.02 17.25
C PHE A 195 8.60 20.89 16.47
N TRP A 196 8.15 21.49 15.36
CA TRP A 196 8.99 22.34 14.51
C TRP A 196 9.44 23.62 15.20
N ARG A 197 8.54 24.28 15.95
CA ARG A 197 8.89 25.42 16.81
C ARG A 197 9.97 25.07 17.83
N LYS A 198 9.87 23.91 18.49
CA LYS A 198 10.89 23.43 19.44
C LYS A 198 12.25 23.17 18.79
N LYS A 199 12.27 22.79 17.50
CA LYS A 199 13.48 22.56 16.72
C LYS A 199 14.08 23.84 16.13
N GLY A 200 13.47 25.01 16.33
CA GLY A 200 13.90 26.28 15.72
C GLY A 200 13.70 26.31 14.20
N MET A 201 12.84 25.43 13.68
CA MET A 201 12.57 25.27 12.25
C MET A 201 11.10 25.58 11.95
N ARG A 202 10.64 26.77 12.36
CA ARG A 202 9.43 27.52 11.93
C ARG A 202 8.97 28.47 13.04
#